data_AF-A0A382JPG3-F1
#
_entry.id   AF-A0A382JPG3-F1
#
_cell.length_a   1.000
_cell.length_b   1.000
_cell.length_c   1.000
_cell.angle_alpha   90.00
_cell.angle_beta   90.00
_cell.angle_gamma   90.00
#
_symmetry.space_group_name_H-M   'P 1'
#
loop_
_entity.id
_entity.type
_entity.pdbx_description
1 polymer ?
#
loop_
_entity_poly.entity_id
_entity_poly.type
_entity_poly.pdbx_seq_one_letter_code
_entity_poly.pdbx_strand_id
1 'polypeptide(L)'
;HYDAEELAFAETLSESLENKYVGIEKEVMPYELRQGMGSTDVGDISWVVPTVGMRAATWVPGTAAHSWQAIAAGGTSIGIKGMMVAAKTLALTARDLYLKPALIDAALQELDKRRGEYFQYEALLGDRDPPLDYRIK
;
A
#
# COMPACT_ATOMS: atom_id res chain seq x y z
N HIS A 1 7.82 0.62 -17.11
CA HIS A 1 7.82 1.66 -18.16
C HIS A 1 6.61 1.48 -19.05
N TYR A 2 5.99 2.57 -19.47
CA TYR A 2 4.89 2.54 -20.42
C TYR A 2 5.40 2.34 -21.85
N ASP A 3 4.66 1.57 -22.63
CA ASP A 3 4.78 1.57 -24.09
C ASP A 3 4.04 2.79 -24.70
N ALA A 4 4.06 2.90 -26.04
CA ALA A 4 3.49 4.04 -26.73
C ALA A 4 1.96 4.17 -26.53
N GLU A 5 1.24 3.05 -26.47
CA GLU A 5 -0.21 3.06 -26.27
C GLU A 5 -0.57 3.43 -24.83
N GLU A 6 0.14 2.84 -23.86
CA GLU A 6 0.00 3.16 -22.44
C GLU A 6 0.35 4.62 -22.15
N LEU A 7 1.38 5.16 -22.80
CA LEU A 7 1.76 6.56 -22.66
C LEU A 7 0.66 7.48 -23.20
N ALA A 8 0.13 7.23 -24.41
CA ALA A 8 -0.94 8.01 -24.98
C ALA A 8 -2.22 7.97 -24.12
N PHE A 9 -2.56 6.79 -23.58
CA PHE A 9 -3.65 6.64 -22.61
C PHE A 9 -3.40 7.45 -21.34
N ALA A 10 -2.19 7.35 -20.76
CA ALA A 10 -1.83 8.06 -19.54
C ALA A 10 -1.86 9.58 -19.73
N GLU A 11 -1.35 10.09 -20.85
CA GLU A 11 -1.39 11.50 -21.21
C GLU A 11 -2.84 11.99 -21.31
N THR A 12 -3.69 11.27 -22.03
CA THR A 12 -5.12 11.61 -22.18
C THR A 12 -5.84 11.62 -20.83
N LEU A 13 -5.67 10.57 -20.02
CA LEU A 13 -6.30 10.48 -18.69
C LEU A 13 -5.81 11.62 -17.78
N SER A 14 -4.52 11.98 -17.87
CA SER A 14 -3.93 13.03 -17.05
C SER A 14 -4.54 14.42 -17.27
N GLU A 15 -5.17 14.68 -18.41
CA GLU A 15 -5.90 15.93 -18.66
C GLU A 15 -7.05 16.14 -17.67
N SER A 16 -7.62 15.05 -17.14
CA SER A 16 -8.69 15.08 -16.14
C SER A 16 -8.20 15.17 -14.68
N LEU A 17 -6.88 15.12 -14.45
CA LEU A 17 -6.29 15.13 -13.11
C LEU A 17 -5.90 16.55 -12.70
N GLU A 18 -6.13 16.89 -11.44
CA GLU A 18 -5.65 18.15 -10.85
C GLU A 18 -4.12 18.22 -10.84
N ASN A 19 -3.47 17.09 -10.54
CA ASN A 19 -2.03 16.96 -10.51
C ASN A 19 -1.56 15.95 -11.54
N LYS A 20 -0.67 16.38 -12.44
CA LYS A 20 -0.20 15.57 -13.58
C LYS A 20 1.23 15.12 -13.31
N TYR A 21 1.43 13.81 -13.18
CA TYR A 21 2.72 13.22 -12.84
C TYR A 21 3.10 12.07 -13.79
N VAL A 22 2.63 12.10 -15.04
CA VAL A 22 3.07 11.11 -16.04
C VAL A 22 4.60 11.17 -16.17
N GLY A 23 5.24 9.99 -16.17
CA GLY A 23 6.69 9.83 -16.15
C GLY A 23 7.23 9.33 -14.80
N ILE A 24 6.57 9.68 -13.67
CA ILE A 24 7.06 9.25 -12.35
C ILE A 24 6.87 7.76 -12.09
N GLU A 25 6.05 7.05 -12.89
CA GLU A 25 5.85 5.59 -12.77
C GLU A 25 7.15 4.79 -12.95
N LYS A 26 8.21 5.44 -13.45
CA LYS A 26 9.53 4.85 -13.70
C LYS A 26 10.47 5.00 -12.50
N GLU A 27 10.12 5.85 -11.54
CA GLU A 27 10.99 6.25 -10.44
C GLU A 27 10.73 5.42 -9.19
N VAL A 28 11.80 5.14 -8.43
CA VAL A 28 11.72 4.58 -7.09
C VAL A 28 11.92 5.71 -6.09
N MET A 29 10.83 6.09 -5.42
CA MET A 29 10.86 7.16 -4.41
C MET A 29 11.61 6.69 -3.15
N PRO A 30 12.31 7.59 -2.45
CA PRO A 30 12.95 7.27 -1.18
C PRO A 30 11.90 6.84 -0.14
N TYR A 31 12.32 5.97 0.78
CA TYR A 31 11.50 5.59 1.91
C TYR A 31 11.35 6.77 2.88
N GLU A 32 10.12 7.04 3.31
CA GLU A 32 9.81 8.08 4.27
C GLU A 32 8.72 7.62 5.24
N LEU A 33 8.88 7.97 6.52
CA LEU A 33 7.81 7.82 7.50
C LEU A 33 6.80 8.94 7.31
N ARG A 34 5.61 8.59 6.83
CA ARG A 34 4.51 9.54 6.63
C ARG A 34 3.29 9.09 7.41
N GLN A 35 2.68 10.00 8.16
CA GLN A 35 1.36 9.77 8.76
C GLN A 35 0.30 9.95 7.67
N GLY A 36 -0.35 8.86 7.27
CA GLY A 36 -1.48 8.90 6.35
C GLY A 36 -2.82 9.09 7.08
N MET A 37 -3.83 9.55 6.34
CA MET A 37 -5.22 9.67 6.82
C MET A 37 -6.12 8.57 6.25
N GLY A 38 -5.54 7.44 5.82
CA GLY A 38 -6.29 6.31 5.26
C GLY A 38 -6.98 5.50 6.37
N SER A 39 -8.09 4.85 6.03
CA SER A 39 -8.78 3.90 6.92
C SER A 39 -8.55 2.49 6.41
N THR A 40 -7.85 1.68 7.20
CA THR A 40 -7.51 0.28 6.89
C THR A 40 -7.30 -0.50 8.19
N ASP A 41 -7.72 -1.76 8.18
CA ASP A 41 -7.43 -2.79 9.18
C ASP A 41 -5.93 -3.01 9.44
N VAL A 42 -5.06 -2.73 8.46
CA VAL A 42 -3.60 -2.74 8.63
C VAL A 42 -3.15 -1.80 9.75
N GLY A 43 -3.92 -0.76 10.05
CA GLY A 43 -3.65 0.13 11.19
C GLY A 43 -3.55 -0.63 12.50
N ASP A 44 -4.54 -1.48 12.81
CA ASP A 44 -4.55 -2.33 14.01
C ASP A 44 -3.39 -3.33 14.00
N ILE A 45 -3.16 -4.00 12.88
CA ILE A 45 -2.07 -4.97 12.74
C ILE A 45 -0.69 -4.32 12.98
N SER A 46 -0.50 -3.08 12.51
CA SER A 46 0.77 -2.37 12.65
C SER A 46 1.14 -2.01 14.10
N TRP A 47 0.18 -2.05 15.02
CA TRP A 47 0.44 -1.92 16.46
C TRP A 47 0.88 -3.22 17.11
N VAL A 48 0.68 -4.36 16.47
CA VAL A 48 0.97 -5.68 17.04
C VAL A 48 2.24 -6.28 16.46
N VAL A 49 2.45 -6.16 15.15
CA VAL A 49 3.59 -6.73 14.41
C VAL A 49 4.30 -5.68 13.53
N PRO A 50 5.63 -5.79 13.32
CA PRO A 50 6.34 -4.87 12.45
C PRO A 50 5.73 -4.86 11.05
N THR A 51 5.33 -3.68 10.59
CA THR A 51 4.54 -3.53 9.36
C THR A 51 5.12 -2.41 8.51
N VAL A 52 5.30 -2.68 7.22
CA VAL A 52 5.69 -1.69 6.21
C VAL A 52 4.84 -1.91 4.97
N GLY A 53 4.54 -0.81 4.27
CA GLY A 53 3.81 -0.83 3.00
C GLY A 53 4.60 -0.17 1.89
N MET A 54 4.24 -0.49 0.65
CA MET A 54 4.76 0.19 -0.54
C MET A 54 3.62 0.53 -1.49
N ARG A 55 3.82 1.55 -2.35
CA ARG A 55 2.89 1.89 -3.44
C ARG A 55 3.59 1.69 -4.78
N ALA A 56 2.93 0.98 -5.69
CA ALA A 56 3.36 0.83 -7.07
C ALA A 56 2.39 1.58 -7.98
N ALA A 57 2.88 2.14 -9.08
CA ALA A 57 2.06 2.81 -10.09
C ALA A 57 1.21 1.79 -10.86
N THR A 58 0.08 1.40 -10.26
CA THR A 58 -0.98 0.57 -10.86
C THR A 58 -2.05 1.42 -11.55
N TRP A 59 -2.02 2.73 -11.29
CA TRP A 59 -2.81 3.75 -11.99
C TRP A 59 -1.85 4.78 -12.59
N VAL A 60 -2.37 5.61 -13.49
CA VAL A 60 -1.64 6.79 -13.98
C VAL A 60 -1.32 7.69 -12.78
N PRO A 61 -0.04 8.05 -12.53
CA PRO A 61 0.32 8.85 -11.37
C PRO A 61 -0.42 10.19 -11.31
N GLY A 62 -0.88 10.55 -10.10
CA GLY A 62 -1.79 11.68 -9.86
C GLY A 62 -3.26 11.26 -9.70
N THR A 63 -3.60 10.02 -10.04
CA THR A 63 -4.95 9.47 -9.85
C THR A 63 -5.30 9.35 -8.37
N ALA A 64 -6.42 9.95 -7.97
CA ALA A 64 -6.98 9.80 -6.62
C ALA A 64 -7.66 8.43 -6.46
N ALA A 65 -7.57 7.84 -5.26
CA ALA A 65 -8.35 6.65 -4.93
C ALA A 65 -9.86 6.94 -4.97
N HIS A 66 -10.67 5.91 -5.21
CA HIS A 66 -12.13 5.98 -5.30
C HIS A 66 -12.63 6.89 -6.45
N SER A 67 -11.87 6.96 -7.54
CA SER A 67 -12.21 7.75 -8.73
C SER A 67 -12.45 6.87 -9.95
N TRP A 68 -13.12 7.42 -10.97
CA TRP A 68 -13.33 6.69 -12.23
C TRP A 68 -12.00 6.47 -12.98
N GLN A 69 -11.03 7.37 -12.82
CA GLN A 69 -9.69 7.25 -13.39
C GLN A 69 -8.97 6.00 -12.86
N ALA A 70 -9.14 5.70 -11.56
CA ALA A 70 -8.57 4.49 -10.95
C ALA A 70 -9.13 3.20 -11.58
N ILE A 71 -10.44 3.17 -11.83
CA ILE A 71 -11.10 2.03 -12.48
C ILE A 71 -10.65 1.91 -13.95
N ALA A 72 -10.60 3.05 -14.66
CA ALA A 72 -10.19 3.09 -16.06
C ALA A 72 -8.76 2.57 -16.27
N ALA A 73 -7.84 2.90 -15.35
CA ALA A 73 -6.45 2.44 -15.43
C ALA A 73 -6.26 0.99 -14.92
N GLY A 74 -6.97 0.61 -13.86
CA GLY A 74 -6.73 -0.65 -13.13
C GLY A 74 -6.92 -1.93 -13.95
N GLY A 75 -7.83 -1.91 -14.93
CA GLY A 75 -8.08 -3.04 -15.83
C GLY A 75 -7.13 -3.16 -17.03
N THR A 76 -6.17 -2.25 -17.18
CA THR A 76 -5.27 -2.19 -18.33
C THR A 76 -3.92 -2.86 -18.05
N SER A 77 -3.07 -2.94 -19.07
CA SER A 77 -1.69 -3.39 -18.93
C SER A 77 -0.85 -2.52 -17.98
N ILE A 78 -1.20 -1.23 -17.79
CA ILE A 78 -0.60 -0.36 -16.76
C ILE A 78 -0.81 -0.96 -15.37
N GLY A 79 -2.06 -1.29 -15.04
CA GLY A 79 -2.42 -1.92 -13.78
C GLY A 79 -1.70 -3.23 -13.54
N ILE A 80 -1.64 -4.09 -14.56
CA ILE A 80 -0.96 -5.39 -14.50
C ILE A 80 0.56 -5.22 -14.31
N LYS A 81 1.21 -4.33 -15.08
CA LYS A 81 2.66 -4.07 -14.96
C LYS A 81 3.00 -3.52 -13.57
N GLY A 82 2.22 -2.57 -13.06
CA GLY A 82 2.37 -2.04 -11.71
C GLY A 82 2.18 -3.10 -10.63
N MET A 83 1.16 -3.97 -10.78
CA MET A 83 0.91 -5.08 -9.88
C MET A 83 2.09 -6.06 -9.85
N MET A 84 2.69 -6.35 -11.01
CA MET A 84 3.87 -7.23 -11.08
C MET A 84 5.09 -6.63 -10.38
N VAL A 85 5.26 -5.30 -10.39
CA VAL A 85 6.29 -4.63 -9.58
C VAL A 85 6.01 -4.85 -8.09
N ALA A 86 4.78 -4.58 -7.64
CA ALA A 86 4.40 -4.78 -6.24
C ALA A 86 4.61 -6.24 -5.79
N ALA A 87 4.15 -7.21 -6.58
CA ALA A 87 4.27 -8.63 -6.27
C ALA A 87 5.73 -9.08 -6.14
N LYS A 88 6.60 -8.65 -7.07
CA LYS A 88 8.04 -8.95 -7.02
C LYS A 88 8.69 -8.31 -5.79
N THR A 89 8.39 -7.05 -5.50
CA THR A 89 8.93 -6.36 -4.33
C THR A 89 8.53 -7.07 -3.04
N LEU A 90 7.25 -7.41 -2.87
CA LEU A 90 6.79 -8.15 -1.68
C LEU A 90 7.46 -9.51 -1.55
N ALA A 91 7.56 -10.28 -2.64
CA ALA A 91 8.19 -11.60 -2.63
C ALA A 91 9.69 -11.54 -2.30
N LEU A 92 10.42 -10.58 -2.88
CA LEU A 92 11.85 -10.40 -2.63
C LEU A 92 12.11 -9.88 -1.21
N THR A 93 11.25 -8.99 -0.69
CA THR A 93 11.31 -8.55 0.72
C THR A 93 11.09 -9.72 1.66
N ALA A 94 10.06 -10.54 1.42
CA ALA A 94 9.80 -11.72 2.23
C ALA A 94 11.00 -12.68 2.22
N ARG A 95 11.56 -12.97 1.04
CA ARG A 95 12.78 -13.78 0.90
C ARG A 95 13.92 -13.20 1.73
N ASP A 96 14.17 -11.90 1.64
CA ASP A 96 15.25 -11.24 2.37
C ASP A 96 15.05 -11.32 3.89
N LEU A 97 13.81 -11.18 4.38
CA LEU A 97 13.47 -11.38 5.80
C LEU A 97 13.70 -12.84 6.24
N TYR A 98 13.30 -13.82 5.43
CA TYR A 98 13.54 -15.24 5.71
C TYR A 98 15.04 -15.58 5.76
N LEU A 99 15.84 -15.01 4.85
CA LEU A 99 17.28 -15.28 4.77
C LEU A 99 18.10 -14.50 5.80
N LYS A 100 17.55 -13.44 6.39
CA LYS A 100 18.23 -12.56 7.34
C LYS A 100 17.37 -12.34 8.60
N PRO A 101 17.27 -13.35 9.49
CA PRO A 101 16.43 -13.25 10.71
C PRO A 101 16.75 -12.04 11.59
N ALA A 102 18.00 -11.58 11.61
CA ALA A 102 18.41 -10.39 12.34
C ALA A 102 17.63 -9.11 11.94
N LEU A 103 17.10 -9.03 10.71
CA LEU A 103 16.22 -7.93 10.30
C LEU A 103 14.89 -7.95 11.04
N ILE A 104 14.35 -9.15 11.32
CA ILE A 104 13.11 -9.33 12.08
C ILE A 104 13.34 -8.93 13.53
N ASP A 105 14.45 -9.37 14.14
CA ASP A 105 14.80 -8.99 15.51
C ASP A 105 14.95 -7.48 15.66
N ALA A 106 15.63 -6.83 14.70
CA ALA A 106 15.79 -5.37 14.70
C ALA A 106 14.43 -4.64 14.55
N ALA A 107 13.55 -5.14 13.68
CA ALA A 107 12.22 -4.56 13.48
C ALA A 107 11.30 -4.71 14.71
N LEU A 108 11.39 -5.86 15.41
CA LEU A 108 10.66 -6.09 16.66
C LEU A 108 11.16 -5.14 17.76
N GLN A 109 12.47 -5.00 17.94
CA GLN A 109 13.06 -4.08 18.92
C GLN A 109 12.67 -2.62 18.63
N GLU A 110 12.63 -2.22 17.36
CA GLU A 110 12.17 -0.90 16.96
C GLU A 110 10.69 -0.69 17.33
N LEU A 111 9.84 -1.67 17.04
CA LEU A 111 8.41 -1.61 17.34
C LEU A 111 8.15 -1.51 18.85
N ASP A 112 8.80 -2.35 19.66
CA ASP A 112 8.69 -2.32 21.13
C ASP A 112 9.08 -0.96 21.69
N LYS A 113 10.19 -0.40 21.20
CA LYS A 113 10.65 0.93 21.59
C LYS A 113 9.64 2.03 21.23
N ARG A 114 9.00 1.95 20.06
CA ARG A 114 8.03 2.97 19.60
C ARG A 114 6.71 2.88 20.36
N ARG A 115 6.26 1.68 20.72
CA ARG A 115 5.01 1.45 21.48
C ARG A 115 5.15 1.81 22.96
N GLY A 116 6.35 1.63 23.52
CA GLY A 116 6.64 1.85 24.93
C GLY A 116 6.41 0.59 25.78
N GLU A 117 7.08 0.55 26.93
CA GLU A 117 7.19 -0.62 27.82
C GLU A 117 5.83 -1.15 28.30
N TYR A 118 4.85 -0.28 28.50
CA TYR A 118 3.54 -0.63 29.07
C TYR A 118 2.45 -0.78 28.00
N PHE A 119 2.81 -0.84 26.73
CA PHE A 119 1.84 -0.97 25.66
C PHE A 119 1.10 -2.31 25.74
N GLN A 120 -0.23 -2.24 25.78
CA GLN A 120 -1.11 -3.37 25.58
C GLN A 120 -2.07 -3.04 24.45
N TYR A 121 -2.14 -3.92 23.46
CA TYR A 121 -3.08 -3.75 22.37
C TYR A 121 -4.49 -4.05 22.83
N GLU A 122 -5.41 -3.12 22.58
CA GLU A 122 -6.84 -3.30 22.73
C GLU A 122 -7.51 -2.79 21.45
N ALA A 123 -8.32 -3.64 20.81
CA ALA A 123 -9.05 -3.24 19.61
C ALA A 123 -10.04 -2.13 19.97
N LEU A 124 -10.14 -1.09 19.12
CA LEU A 124 -11.10 0.02 19.33
C LEU A 124 -12.56 -0.45 19.40
N LEU A 125 -12.85 -1.60 18.79
CA LEU A 125 -14.18 -2.21 18.83
C LEU A 125 -14.50 -2.86 20.18
N GLY A 126 -13.48 -3.15 21.00
CA GLY A 126 -13.61 -3.91 22.24
C GLY A 126 -14.13 -5.33 22.02
N ASP A 127 -14.55 -5.95 23.11
CA ASP A 127 -15.28 -7.21 23.09
C ASP A 127 -16.78 -6.91 23.01
N ARG A 128 -17.30 -6.81 21.77
CA ARG A 128 -18.72 -6.53 21.51
C ARG A 128 -19.29 -7.51 20.52
N ASP A 129 -20.56 -7.85 20.70
CA ASP A 129 -21.30 -8.62 19.71
C ASP A 129 -21.37 -7.84 18.37
N PRO A 130 -21.31 -8.55 17.22
CA PRO A 130 -21.51 -7.91 15.93
C PRO A 130 -22.88 -7.20 15.91
N PRO A 131 -22.96 -5.95 15.42
CA PRO A 131 -24.20 -5.17 15.48
C PRO A 131 -25.33 -5.76 14.64
N LEU A 132 -25.00 -6.64 13.69
CA LEU A 132 -25.92 -7.31 12.78
C LEU A 132 -25.45 -8.74 12.53
N ASP A 133 -26.38 -9.69 12.56
CA ASP A 133 -26.14 -11.08 12.17
C ASP A 133 -26.34 -11.25 10.65
N TYR A 134 -25.28 -11.01 9.89
CA TYR A 134 -25.28 -11.11 8.43
C TYR A 134 -25.32 -12.55 7.89
N ARG A 135 -25.39 -13.57 8.75
CA ARG A 135 -25.35 -14.98 8.37
C ARG A 135 -26.68 -15.71 8.49
N ILE A 136 -27.73 -15.04 8.97
CA ILE A 136 -29.10 -15.54 8.93
C ILE A 136 -29.59 -15.43 7.47
N LYS A 137 -29.67 -16.57 6.78
CA LYS A 137 -30.39 -16.71 5.51
C LYS A 137 -31.82 -17.15 5.75
#